data_AF-A0A4U3EUY2-F1
#
_entry.id   AF-A0A4U3EUY2-F1
#
_cell.length_a   1.000
_cell.length_b   1.000
_cell.length_c   1.000
_cell.angle_alpha   90.00
_cell.angle_beta   90.00
_cell.angle_gamma   90.00
#
_symmetry.space_group_name_H-M   'P 1'
#
loop_
_entity.id
_entity.type
_entity.pdbx_description
1 polymer ?
#
loop_
_entity_poly.entity_id
_entity_poly.type
_entity_poly.pdbx_seq_one_letter_code
_entity_poly.pdbx_strand_id
1 'polypeptide(L)'
;MKSSDGATSIKFEERDEGNSSYYFDYFGGLPSVVHDSDSLNSYSVYSIIDPGKREPDIKCIYVDFKSGSNGVASKEGRCGLDLKGTEHLTLSGNEGDDIANNVIGKNNSINTSHLINGEVKYLPIMMFQSKAQYVYKLYETSKDLSDGSYKIISCGNNGNSCEVYSNSTWVIFNDAAGDSATFEDIKKVDGNSVIVKASPDEASDDIKKFLPFNIKSPKAYLRSSSGKKLKSYLIQGDKVTLLTIDNDICSIRYINAKNKSLDGTVSCGDLNLYN
;
A
#
# COMPACT_ATOMS: atom_id res chain seq x y z
N MET A 1 18.08 -25.71 -14.51
CA MET A 1 18.56 -27.10 -14.71
C MET A 1 17.44 -28.04 -14.29
N LYS A 2 17.24 -29.20 -14.93
CA LYS A 2 16.24 -30.17 -14.48
C LYS A 2 16.93 -31.20 -13.58
N SER A 3 16.45 -31.37 -12.35
CA SER A 3 16.92 -32.44 -11.47
C SER A 3 16.40 -33.80 -11.96
N SER A 4 16.99 -34.87 -11.43
CA SER A 4 16.71 -36.26 -11.80
C SER A 4 15.26 -36.71 -11.54
N ASP A 5 14.51 -35.98 -10.72
CA ASP A 5 13.07 -36.17 -10.44
C ASP A 5 12.17 -35.31 -11.35
N GLY A 6 12.74 -34.52 -12.26
CA GLY A 6 12.01 -33.65 -13.18
C GLY A 6 11.64 -32.28 -12.61
N ALA A 7 12.12 -31.93 -11.39
CA ALA A 7 11.96 -30.60 -10.83
C ALA A 7 12.87 -29.59 -11.56
N THR A 8 12.39 -28.36 -11.66
CA THR A 8 13.06 -27.31 -12.42
C THR A 8 13.75 -26.34 -11.46
N SER A 9 15.07 -26.21 -11.55
CA SER A 9 15.84 -25.32 -10.70
C SER A 9 15.79 -23.88 -11.21
N ILE A 10 15.59 -22.92 -10.30
CA ILE A 10 15.76 -21.49 -10.56
C ILE A 10 17.24 -21.13 -10.39
N LYS A 11 17.76 -20.30 -11.28
CA LYS A 11 19.04 -19.62 -11.12
C LYS A 11 18.77 -18.22 -10.58
N PHE A 12 19.46 -17.88 -9.50
CA PHE A 12 19.49 -16.53 -8.94
C PHE A 12 20.94 -16.23 -8.53
N GLU A 13 21.37 -15.00 -8.79
CA GLU A 13 22.70 -14.52 -8.38
C GLU A 13 22.49 -13.39 -7.39
N GLU A 14 23.02 -13.57 -6.18
CA GLU A 14 22.97 -12.52 -5.16
C GLU A 14 23.80 -11.32 -5.60
N ARG A 15 23.31 -10.13 -5.30
CA ARG A 15 23.94 -8.86 -5.66
C ARG A 15 24.01 -7.98 -4.44
N ASP A 16 25.19 -7.46 -4.16
CA ASP A 16 25.40 -6.37 -3.21
C ASP A 16 25.82 -5.13 -4.00
N GLU A 17 24.94 -4.12 -3.99
CA GLU A 17 25.09 -2.85 -4.71
C GLU A 17 25.33 -1.69 -3.73
N GLY A 18 25.79 -1.98 -2.51
CA GLY A 18 26.11 -1.01 -1.46
C GLY A 18 24.90 -0.68 -0.59
N ASN A 19 24.07 0.26 -1.03
CA ASN A 19 22.84 0.66 -0.28
C ASN A 19 21.60 -0.14 -0.72
N SER A 20 21.81 -1.15 -1.55
CA SER A 20 20.79 -2.09 -2.01
C SER A 20 21.43 -3.47 -2.12
N SER A 21 20.68 -4.50 -1.79
CA SER A 21 21.11 -5.88 -1.93
C SER A 21 19.96 -6.77 -2.36
N TYR A 22 20.30 -7.81 -3.11
CA TYR A 22 19.40 -8.83 -3.60
C TYR A 22 19.92 -10.18 -3.14
N TYR A 23 19.13 -10.93 -2.38
CA TYR A 23 19.54 -12.21 -1.83
C TYR A 23 18.35 -13.18 -1.75
N PHE A 24 18.64 -14.47 -1.58
CA PHE A 24 17.60 -15.47 -1.40
C PHE A 24 17.33 -15.68 0.09
N ASP A 25 16.06 -15.62 0.50
CA ASP A 25 15.65 -15.91 1.88
C ASP A 25 14.20 -16.42 1.92
N TYR A 26 13.66 -16.59 3.11
CA TYR A 26 12.29 -17.01 3.35
C TYR A 26 11.44 -15.89 3.94
N PHE A 27 10.28 -15.65 3.33
CA PHE A 27 9.27 -14.75 3.85
C PHE A 27 8.06 -15.55 4.31
N GLY A 28 7.78 -15.52 5.62
CA GLY A 28 6.70 -16.30 6.21
C GLY A 28 6.80 -17.81 5.91
N GLY A 29 8.02 -18.33 5.85
CA GLY A 29 8.32 -19.74 5.58
C GLY A 29 8.29 -20.13 4.10
N LEU A 30 8.02 -19.19 3.18
CA LEU A 30 8.00 -19.41 1.75
C LEU A 30 9.29 -18.91 1.10
N PRO A 31 9.84 -19.62 0.10
CA PRO A 31 11.04 -19.19 -0.60
C PRO A 31 10.79 -17.86 -1.32
N SER A 32 11.74 -16.94 -1.21
CA SER A 32 11.62 -15.59 -1.74
C SER A 32 12.95 -15.04 -2.24
N VAL A 33 12.88 -14.19 -3.26
CA VAL A 33 13.96 -13.26 -3.58
C VAL A 33 13.68 -11.97 -2.82
N VAL A 34 14.66 -11.54 -2.02
CA VAL A 34 14.58 -10.33 -1.22
C VAL A 34 15.37 -9.23 -1.91
N HIS A 35 14.78 -8.05 -2.03
CA HIS A 35 15.48 -6.81 -2.37
C HIS A 35 15.36 -5.85 -1.18
N ASP A 36 16.47 -5.65 -0.47
CA ASP A 36 16.57 -4.65 0.59
C ASP A 36 17.28 -3.42 0.08
N SER A 37 16.78 -2.23 0.45
CA SER A 37 17.47 -0.98 0.21
C SER A 37 17.36 -0.05 1.41
N ASP A 38 18.49 0.52 1.79
CA ASP A 38 18.61 1.51 2.87
C ASP A 38 19.30 2.77 2.33
N SER A 39 18.51 3.61 1.65
CA SER A 39 18.97 4.86 1.04
C SER A 39 18.10 6.01 1.57
N LEU A 40 17.59 6.89 0.70
CA LEU A 40 16.63 7.93 1.11
C LEU A 40 15.34 7.34 1.68
N ASN A 41 14.95 6.18 1.19
CA ASN A 41 13.87 5.37 1.75
C ASN A 41 14.47 4.06 2.24
N SER A 42 13.92 3.54 3.33
CA SER A 42 14.22 2.19 3.80
C SER A 42 13.09 1.28 3.34
N TYR A 43 13.41 0.24 2.58
CA TYR A 43 12.41 -0.72 2.13
C TYR A 43 12.98 -2.12 1.93
N SER A 44 12.08 -3.09 2.06
CA SER A 44 12.32 -4.51 1.77
C SER A 44 11.22 -5.01 0.85
N VAL A 45 11.60 -5.67 -0.24
CA VAL A 45 10.70 -6.29 -1.20
C VAL A 45 10.90 -7.80 -1.15
N TYR A 46 9.82 -8.55 -0.95
CA TYR A 46 9.82 -10.00 -0.90
C TYR A 46 9.03 -10.56 -2.08
N SER A 47 9.73 -11.10 -3.06
CA SER A 47 9.16 -11.77 -4.23
C SER A 47 8.99 -13.25 -3.93
N ILE A 48 7.77 -13.67 -3.59
CA ILE A 48 7.45 -15.04 -3.17
C ILE A 48 7.39 -15.96 -4.37
N ILE A 49 8.21 -16.99 -4.35
CA ILE A 49 8.28 -18.03 -5.39
C ILE A 49 7.20 -19.07 -5.10
N ASP A 50 6.44 -19.49 -6.11
CA ASP A 50 5.47 -20.60 -5.99
C ASP A 50 6.18 -21.97 -6.09
N PRO A 51 6.35 -22.71 -4.98
CA PRO A 51 7.02 -24.01 -5.02
C PRO A 51 6.13 -25.12 -5.60
N GLY A 52 4.82 -24.87 -5.77
CA GLY A 52 3.85 -25.87 -6.22
C GLY A 52 3.80 -26.07 -7.73
N LYS A 53 4.52 -25.26 -8.50
CA LYS A 53 4.52 -25.30 -9.97
C LYS A 53 5.78 -25.95 -10.52
N ARG A 54 5.61 -26.68 -11.62
CA ARG A 54 6.73 -27.29 -12.38
C ARG A 54 7.70 -26.23 -12.93
N GLU A 55 7.16 -25.08 -13.29
CA GLU A 55 7.89 -23.86 -13.63
C GLU A 55 7.55 -22.84 -12.56
N PRO A 56 8.44 -22.63 -11.57
CA PRO A 56 8.18 -21.71 -10.47
C PRO A 56 8.08 -20.28 -10.99
N ASP A 57 7.04 -19.57 -10.55
CA ASP A 57 6.79 -18.17 -10.85
C ASP A 57 6.66 -17.35 -9.56
N ILE A 58 6.56 -16.02 -9.70
CA ILE A 58 6.34 -15.14 -8.56
C ILE A 58 4.84 -15.08 -8.27
N LYS A 59 4.46 -15.65 -7.14
CA LYS A 59 3.06 -15.71 -6.68
C LYS A 59 2.57 -14.36 -6.16
N CYS A 60 3.42 -13.72 -5.36
CA CYS A 60 3.12 -12.50 -4.63
C CYS A 60 4.39 -11.68 -4.43
N ILE A 61 4.23 -10.36 -4.36
CA ILE A 61 5.29 -9.41 -4.01
C ILE A 61 4.82 -8.62 -2.80
N TYR A 62 5.61 -8.63 -1.72
CA TYR A 62 5.36 -7.88 -0.49
C TYR A 62 6.37 -6.75 -0.39
N VAL A 63 5.94 -5.56 0.02
CA VAL A 63 6.76 -4.35 0.16
C VAL A 63 6.59 -3.80 1.57
N ASP A 64 7.65 -3.87 2.37
CA ASP A 64 7.80 -3.12 3.62
C ASP A 64 8.55 -1.83 3.29
N PHE A 65 8.00 -0.69 3.65
CA PHE A 65 8.54 0.60 3.25
C PHE A 65 8.38 1.63 4.36
N LYS A 66 9.42 2.44 4.57
CA LYS A 66 9.36 3.69 5.32
C LYS A 66 10.06 4.81 4.55
N SER A 67 9.32 5.89 4.31
CA SER A 67 9.86 7.10 3.70
C SER A 67 10.79 7.83 4.67
N GLY A 68 12.02 8.11 4.24
CA GLY A 68 12.90 9.02 4.97
C GLY A 68 12.55 10.49 4.78
N SER A 69 11.74 10.86 3.77
CA SER A 69 11.40 12.26 3.47
C SER A 69 10.18 12.76 4.22
N ASN A 70 9.18 11.92 4.45
CA ASN A 70 7.91 12.34 5.04
C ASN A 70 7.41 11.44 6.20
N GLY A 71 8.15 10.37 6.53
CA GLY A 71 7.84 9.46 7.63
C GLY A 71 6.74 8.44 7.34
N VAL A 72 6.07 8.51 6.19
CA VAL A 72 5.00 7.56 5.85
C VAL A 72 5.59 6.16 5.66
N ALA A 73 5.02 5.20 6.37
CA ALA A 73 5.31 3.78 6.26
C ALA A 73 4.16 3.00 5.58
N SER A 74 4.48 1.83 5.02
CA SER A 74 3.52 0.92 4.40
C SER A 74 4.02 -0.54 4.41
N LYS A 75 3.11 -1.47 4.67
CA LYS A 75 3.26 -2.92 4.44
C LYS A 75 2.18 -3.39 3.48
N GLU A 76 2.53 -3.54 2.20
CA GLU A 76 1.60 -3.85 1.12
C GLU A 76 2.01 -5.13 0.40
N GLY A 77 1.03 -5.94 -0.02
CA GLY A 77 1.26 -7.13 -0.83
C GLY A 77 0.47 -7.08 -2.13
N ARG A 78 1.03 -7.65 -3.19
CA ARG A 78 0.40 -7.80 -4.51
C ARG A 78 0.49 -9.26 -4.93
N CYS A 79 -0.65 -9.91 -5.11
CA CYS A 79 -0.76 -11.32 -5.48
C CYS A 79 -1.59 -11.50 -6.74
N GLY A 80 -1.56 -12.71 -7.30
CA GLY A 80 -2.29 -13.00 -8.54
C GLY A 80 -1.67 -12.27 -9.74
N LEU A 81 -0.36 -12.07 -9.68
CA LEU A 81 0.42 -11.42 -10.71
C LEU A 81 0.51 -12.36 -11.92
N ASP A 82 0.26 -11.86 -13.13
CA ASP A 82 0.54 -12.59 -14.38
C ASP A 82 2.01 -12.42 -14.77
N LEU A 83 2.91 -12.47 -13.78
CA LEU A 83 4.36 -12.50 -13.98
C LEU A 83 4.74 -13.94 -14.34
N LYS A 84 4.40 -14.34 -15.57
CA LYS A 84 4.93 -15.60 -16.13
C LYS A 84 6.44 -15.45 -16.18
N GLY A 85 7.17 -16.39 -15.56
CA GLY A 85 8.60 -16.52 -15.80
C GLY A 85 8.82 -16.61 -17.31
N THR A 86 9.36 -15.56 -17.91
CA THR A 86 9.55 -15.44 -19.37
C THR A 86 10.56 -16.49 -19.82
N GLU A 87 10.12 -17.68 -20.24
CA GLU A 87 10.93 -18.78 -20.85
C GLU A 87 12.27 -19.16 -20.18
N HIS A 88 12.62 -18.56 -19.05
CA HIS A 88 13.94 -18.59 -18.48
C HIS A 88 13.80 -18.70 -16.97
N LEU A 89 14.32 -19.80 -16.45
CA LEU A 89 14.38 -20.17 -15.04
C LEU A 89 15.36 -19.29 -14.26
N THR A 90 15.35 -17.99 -14.53
CA THR A 90 16.28 -17.01 -13.96
C THR A 90 15.46 -15.88 -13.35
N LEU A 91 15.64 -15.65 -12.06
CA LEU A 91 15.12 -14.46 -11.38
C LEU A 91 16.24 -13.44 -11.31
N SER A 92 15.93 -12.19 -11.58
CA SER A 92 16.84 -11.05 -11.46
C SER A 92 16.80 -10.44 -10.05
N GLY A 93 15.66 -10.55 -9.36
CA GLY A 93 15.35 -9.83 -8.13
C GLY A 93 14.66 -8.49 -8.38
N ASN A 94 14.64 -8.00 -9.62
CA ASN A 94 14.00 -6.73 -9.98
C ASN A 94 12.50 -6.89 -10.25
N GLU A 95 11.95 -8.11 -10.21
CA GLU A 95 10.55 -8.37 -10.56
C GLU A 95 9.57 -7.62 -9.64
N GLY A 96 10.00 -7.31 -8.42
CA GLY A 96 9.25 -6.51 -7.46
C GLY A 96 9.45 -5.00 -7.55
N ASP A 97 10.41 -4.51 -8.33
CA ASP A 97 10.83 -3.11 -8.29
C ASP A 97 9.76 -2.17 -8.82
N ASP A 98 9.04 -2.53 -9.88
CA ASP A 98 7.94 -1.70 -10.41
C ASP A 98 6.81 -1.54 -9.38
N ILE A 99 6.51 -2.61 -8.64
CA ILE A 99 5.52 -2.59 -7.56
C ILE A 99 6.02 -1.75 -6.39
N ALA A 100 7.27 -1.96 -5.97
CA ALA A 100 7.90 -1.20 -4.90
C ALA A 100 7.96 0.28 -5.23
N ASN A 101 8.44 0.65 -6.42
CA ASN A 101 8.50 2.03 -6.90
C ASN A 101 7.11 2.68 -6.94
N ASN A 102 6.06 1.93 -7.29
CA ASN A 102 4.69 2.43 -7.24
C ASN A 102 4.25 2.76 -5.79
N VAL A 103 4.51 1.85 -4.85
CA VAL A 103 4.22 2.05 -3.42
C VAL A 103 5.00 3.24 -2.88
N ILE A 104 6.31 3.28 -3.12
CA ILE A 104 7.23 4.35 -2.69
C ILE A 104 6.77 5.70 -3.26
N GLY A 105 6.58 5.79 -4.57
CA GLY A 105 6.20 7.03 -5.25
C GLY A 105 4.87 7.58 -4.75
N LYS A 106 3.87 6.69 -4.54
CA LYS A 106 2.57 7.08 -3.99
C LYS A 106 2.67 7.62 -2.57
N ASN A 107 3.47 6.99 -1.71
CA ASN A 107 3.59 7.42 -0.32
C ASN A 107 4.47 8.68 -0.18
N ASN A 108 5.53 8.80 -0.99
CA ASN A 108 6.41 9.98 -1.00
C ASN A 108 5.74 11.25 -1.53
N SER A 109 4.70 11.13 -2.36
CA SER A 109 3.96 12.31 -2.86
C SER A 109 3.08 12.99 -1.80
N ILE A 110 2.95 12.42 -0.60
CA ILE A 110 2.09 12.93 0.47
C ILE A 110 2.86 13.96 1.27
N ASN A 111 2.36 15.20 1.31
CA ASN A 111 2.91 16.24 2.16
C ASN A 111 2.40 16.08 3.59
N THR A 112 3.25 15.53 4.47
CA THR A 112 2.90 15.31 5.87
C THR A 112 3.09 16.54 6.75
N SER A 113 3.62 17.65 6.21
CA SER A 113 3.77 18.91 6.94
C SER A 113 2.44 19.43 7.49
N HIS A 114 1.34 19.16 6.79
CA HIS A 114 0.00 19.57 7.22
C HIS A 114 -0.40 18.92 8.56
N LEU A 115 0.00 17.67 8.81
CA LEU A 115 -0.21 17.03 10.11
C LEU A 115 0.79 17.57 11.14
N ILE A 116 2.07 17.71 10.76
CA ILE A 116 3.14 18.16 11.65
C ILE A 116 2.88 19.59 12.17
N ASN A 117 2.38 20.47 11.31
CA ASN A 117 2.07 21.87 11.63
C ASN A 117 0.68 22.03 12.27
N GLY A 118 -0.12 20.96 12.38
CA GLY A 118 -1.46 20.99 12.96
C GLY A 118 -2.54 21.63 12.05
N GLU A 119 -2.28 21.74 10.75
CA GLU A 119 -3.28 22.18 9.77
C GLU A 119 -4.39 21.13 9.61
N VAL A 120 -4.06 19.85 9.76
CA VAL A 120 -5.03 18.76 9.89
C VAL A 120 -4.80 18.02 11.21
N LYS A 121 -5.88 17.54 11.84
CA LYS A 121 -5.82 16.87 13.15
C LYS A 121 -5.25 15.45 13.08
N TYR A 122 -5.44 14.78 11.95
CA TYR A 122 -5.00 13.42 11.67
C TYR A 122 -4.80 13.28 10.15
N LEU A 123 -4.10 12.22 9.73
CA LEU A 123 -3.81 11.96 8.32
C LEU A 123 -4.29 10.57 7.91
N PRO A 124 -5.46 10.46 7.25
CA PRO A 124 -5.91 9.25 6.60
C PRO A 124 -5.32 9.14 5.18
N ILE A 125 -4.78 7.96 4.84
CA ILE A 125 -4.19 7.67 3.52
C ILE A 125 -4.89 6.44 2.94
N MET A 126 -5.70 6.65 1.90
CA MET A 126 -6.38 5.57 1.18
C MET A 126 -5.38 4.60 0.55
N MET A 127 -5.56 3.32 0.81
CA MET A 127 -4.78 2.22 0.21
C MET A 127 -5.58 1.47 -0.86
N PHE A 128 -6.88 1.31 -0.62
CA PHE A 128 -7.75 0.47 -1.45
C PHE A 128 -9.19 0.96 -1.47
N GLN A 129 -9.84 0.77 -2.60
CA GLN A 129 -11.28 0.92 -2.72
C GLN A 129 -11.86 -0.06 -3.73
N SER A 130 -12.91 -0.77 -3.33
CA SER A 130 -13.77 -1.55 -4.22
C SER A 130 -15.23 -1.18 -4.02
N LYS A 131 -16.15 -1.93 -4.63
CA LYS A 131 -17.59 -1.80 -4.35
C LYS A 131 -17.98 -2.31 -2.97
N ALA A 132 -17.21 -3.24 -2.40
CA ALA A 132 -17.53 -3.86 -1.11
C ALA A 132 -16.90 -3.11 0.06
N GLN A 133 -15.64 -2.68 -0.08
CA GLN A 133 -14.86 -2.15 1.02
C GLN A 133 -13.93 -1.01 0.61
N TYR A 134 -13.45 -0.28 1.61
CA TYR A 134 -12.33 0.64 1.48
C TYR A 134 -11.34 0.42 2.63
N VAL A 135 -10.06 0.64 2.35
CA VAL A 135 -8.96 0.46 3.31
C VAL A 135 -8.09 1.71 3.31
N TYR A 136 -7.70 2.17 4.50
CA TYR A 136 -6.82 3.32 4.66
C TYR A 136 -5.89 3.15 5.85
N LYS A 137 -4.74 3.82 5.78
CA LYS A 137 -3.83 4.01 6.91
C LYS A 137 -4.24 5.26 7.67
N LEU A 138 -4.13 5.23 8.99
CA LEU A 138 -4.41 6.36 9.85
C LEU A 138 -3.17 6.68 10.69
N TYR A 139 -2.71 7.92 10.55
CA TYR A 139 -1.74 8.55 11.45
C TYR A 139 -2.51 9.57 12.29
N GLU A 140 -2.57 9.37 13.60
CA GLU A 140 -3.34 10.26 14.49
C GLU A 140 -2.50 11.48 14.91
N THR A 141 -1.18 11.32 14.96
CA THR A 141 -0.26 12.34 15.44
C THR A 141 1.00 12.42 14.57
N SER A 142 1.74 13.52 14.69
CA SER A 142 3.06 13.64 14.05
C SER A 142 4.09 12.64 14.57
N LYS A 143 3.92 12.15 15.81
CA LYS A 143 4.75 11.09 16.38
C LYS A 143 4.57 9.75 15.65
N ASP A 144 3.38 9.49 15.13
CA ASP A 144 3.13 8.29 14.35
C ASP A 144 4.00 8.25 13.09
N LEU A 145 4.22 9.40 12.45
CA LEU A 145 5.11 9.53 11.29
C LEU A 145 6.59 9.29 11.66
N SER A 146 7.07 9.84 12.78
CA SER A 146 8.46 9.63 13.20
C SER A 146 8.73 8.15 13.51
N ASP A 147 7.78 7.52 14.20
CA ASP A 147 7.90 6.15 14.65
C ASP A 147 7.64 5.17 13.49
N GLY A 148 6.91 5.60 12.44
CA GLY A 148 6.40 4.71 11.39
C GLY A 148 5.23 3.85 11.89
N SER A 149 4.57 4.27 12.98
CA SER A 149 3.35 3.67 13.47
C SER A 149 2.14 4.19 12.70
N TYR A 150 1.17 3.33 12.47
CA TYR A 150 -0.13 3.71 11.92
C TYR A 150 -1.14 2.61 12.25
N LYS A 151 -2.42 2.93 12.11
CA LYS A 151 -3.49 1.93 12.12
C LYS A 151 -3.92 1.66 10.68
N ILE A 152 -4.29 0.43 10.38
CA ILE A 152 -4.94 0.06 9.13
C ILE A 152 -6.42 -0.10 9.45
N ILE A 153 -7.27 0.60 8.71
CA ILE A 153 -8.71 0.55 8.92
C ILE A 153 -9.36 0.05 7.65
N SER A 154 -10.13 -1.03 7.77
CA SER A 154 -10.91 -1.67 6.71
C SER A 154 -12.38 -1.52 7.01
N CYS A 155 -13.15 -0.90 6.13
CA CYS A 155 -14.57 -0.67 6.35
C CYS A 155 -15.39 -1.15 5.16
N GLY A 156 -16.59 -1.68 5.46
CA GLY A 156 -17.61 -1.82 4.43
C GLY A 156 -18.02 -0.45 3.87
N ASN A 157 -18.35 -0.37 2.58
CA ASN A 157 -18.74 0.92 1.97
C ASN A 157 -20.02 1.53 2.56
N ASN A 158 -20.85 0.73 3.23
CA ASN A 158 -22.00 1.21 4.00
C ASN A 158 -21.61 1.89 5.33
N GLY A 159 -20.33 1.86 5.73
CA GLY A 159 -19.80 2.52 6.91
C GLY A 159 -20.21 1.94 8.26
N ASN A 160 -20.94 0.81 8.27
CA ASN A 160 -21.55 0.28 9.50
C ASN A 160 -20.62 -0.65 10.29
N SER A 161 -19.59 -1.20 9.64
CA SER A 161 -18.61 -2.08 10.28
C SER A 161 -17.22 -1.74 9.76
N CYS A 162 -16.33 -1.41 10.69
CA CYS A 162 -14.91 -1.19 10.43
C CYS A 162 -14.10 -2.11 11.32
N GLU A 163 -13.07 -2.70 10.74
CA GLU A 163 -12.06 -3.50 11.39
C GLU A 163 -10.76 -2.68 11.45
N VAL A 164 -10.04 -2.79 12.57
CA VAL A 164 -8.76 -2.12 12.78
C VAL A 164 -7.67 -3.17 12.84
N TYR A 165 -6.54 -2.88 12.24
CA TYR A 165 -5.35 -3.72 12.30
C TYR A 165 -4.14 -2.83 12.63
N SER A 166 -3.16 -3.42 13.32
CA SER A 166 -1.87 -2.78 13.59
C SER A 166 -1.04 -2.55 12.31
N ASN A 167 -0.01 -1.70 12.39
CA ASN A 167 0.95 -1.50 11.29
C ASN A 167 1.85 -2.70 10.99
N SER A 168 1.85 -3.76 11.80
CA SER A 168 2.57 -5.00 11.45
C SER A 168 1.81 -5.89 10.45
N THR A 169 0.51 -5.65 10.27
CA THR A 169 -0.33 -6.40 9.34
C THR A 169 -0.08 -5.97 7.90
N TRP A 170 0.02 -6.96 7.01
CA TRP A 170 0.18 -6.77 5.58
C TRP A 170 -1.18 -6.61 4.90
N VAL A 171 -1.32 -5.56 4.08
CA VAL A 171 -2.52 -5.36 3.25
C VAL A 171 -2.28 -5.92 1.85
N ILE A 172 -2.99 -6.99 1.50
CA ILE A 172 -2.76 -7.74 0.27
C ILE A 172 -3.82 -7.40 -0.76
N PHE A 173 -3.39 -7.01 -1.96
CA PHE A 173 -4.24 -6.79 -3.11
C PHE A 173 -4.08 -7.93 -4.10
N ASN A 174 -5.19 -8.58 -4.45
CA ASN A 174 -5.19 -9.59 -5.49
C ASN A 174 -5.54 -8.94 -6.83
N ASP A 175 -4.57 -8.84 -7.74
CA ASP A 175 -4.74 -8.18 -9.03
C ASP A 175 -5.56 -9.02 -10.03
N ALA A 176 -5.67 -10.34 -9.82
CA ALA A 176 -6.50 -11.23 -10.64
C ALA A 176 -7.98 -11.19 -10.24
N ALA A 177 -8.28 -11.14 -8.94
CA ALA A 177 -9.65 -11.15 -8.42
C ALA A 177 -10.24 -9.73 -8.23
N GLY A 178 -9.39 -8.71 -8.03
CA GLY A 178 -9.73 -7.28 -8.09
C GLY A 178 -10.72 -6.73 -7.05
N ASP A 179 -11.42 -7.58 -6.30
CA ASP A 179 -12.66 -7.16 -5.61
C ASP A 179 -12.50 -6.92 -4.10
N SER A 180 -11.42 -7.41 -3.50
CA SER A 180 -11.15 -7.21 -2.07
C SER A 180 -9.65 -7.16 -1.77
N ALA A 181 -9.33 -6.47 -0.67
CA ALA A 181 -8.04 -6.57 0.01
C ALA A 181 -8.17 -7.54 1.17
N THR A 182 -7.14 -8.35 1.39
CA THR A 182 -7.03 -9.27 2.53
C THR A 182 -5.91 -8.82 3.46
N PHE A 183 -5.92 -9.34 4.69
CA PHE A 183 -5.01 -8.93 5.76
C PHE A 183 -4.26 -10.15 6.28
N GLU A 184 -2.93 -10.06 6.33
CA GLU A 184 -2.05 -11.16 6.70
C GLU A 184 -1.03 -10.74 7.76
N ASP A 185 -0.71 -11.66 8.67
CA ASP A 185 0.37 -11.51 9.65
C ASP A 185 1.41 -12.60 9.45
N ILE A 186 2.66 -12.32 9.82
CA ILE A 186 3.70 -13.33 9.95
C ILE A 186 3.80 -13.73 11.42
N LYS A 187 3.60 -15.02 11.71
CA LYS A 187 3.71 -15.58 13.07
C LYS A 187 4.75 -16.68 13.12
N LYS A 188 5.32 -16.90 14.31
CA LYS A 188 6.14 -18.09 14.59
C LYS A 188 5.26 -19.18 15.16
N VAL A 189 5.21 -20.33 14.48
CA VAL A 189 4.51 -21.55 14.92
C VAL A 189 5.54 -22.67 14.93
N ASP A 190 5.74 -23.30 16.09
CA ASP A 190 6.72 -24.38 16.28
C ASP A 190 8.13 -24.03 15.79
N GLY A 191 8.55 -22.78 15.99
CA GLY A 191 9.85 -22.25 15.57
C GLY A 191 9.93 -21.80 14.10
N ASN A 192 8.92 -22.11 13.28
CA ASN A 192 8.86 -21.73 11.87
C ASN A 192 8.01 -20.47 11.66
N SER A 193 8.47 -19.57 10.79
CA SER A 193 7.66 -18.43 10.35
C SER A 193 6.59 -18.90 9.38
N VAL A 194 5.35 -18.44 9.56
CA VAL A 194 4.20 -18.75 8.70
C VAL A 194 3.37 -17.51 8.42
N ILE A 195 2.85 -17.40 7.20
CA ILE A 195 1.85 -16.39 6.83
C ILE A 195 0.48 -16.90 7.26
N VAL A 196 -0.25 -16.10 8.04
CA VAL A 196 -1.61 -16.41 8.49
C VAL A 196 -2.53 -15.24 8.24
N LYS A 197 -3.84 -15.50 8.18
CA LYS A 197 -4.84 -14.44 8.14
C LYS A 197 -4.75 -13.59 9.41
N ALA A 198 -4.67 -12.27 9.24
CA ALA A 198 -4.67 -11.34 10.36
C ALA A 198 -6.04 -11.32 11.04
N SER A 199 -6.02 -11.10 12.35
CA SER A 199 -7.23 -10.86 13.13
C SER A 199 -7.32 -9.37 13.44
N PRO A 200 -8.49 -8.73 13.31
CA PRO A 200 -8.63 -7.34 13.67
C PRO A 200 -8.44 -7.14 15.18
N ASP A 201 -7.85 -6.02 15.54
CA ASP A 201 -7.81 -5.51 16.90
C ASP A 201 -9.22 -5.15 17.38
N GLU A 202 -9.42 -5.04 18.70
CA GLU A 202 -10.69 -4.56 19.25
C GLU A 202 -10.99 -3.15 18.71
N ALA A 203 -12.10 -3.05 17.95
CA ALA A 203 -12.52 -1.78 17.38
C ALA A 203 -12.96 -0.83 18.50
N SER A 204 -12.24 0.27 18.67
CA SER A 204 -12.71 1.38 19.49
C SER A 204 -13.88 2.10 18.78
N ASP A 205 -14.90 2.48 19.54
CA ASP A 205 -15.99 3.36 19.05
C ASP A 205 -15.47 4.67 18.43
N ASP A 206 -14.23 5.06 18.75
CA ASP A 206 -13.58 6.27 18.26
C ASP A 206 -13.19 6.25 16.78
N ILE A 207 -13.21 5.10 16.08
CA ILE A 207 -12.86 5.03 14.65
C ILE A 207 -13.72 5.99 13.80
N LYS A 208 -14.97 6.22 14.21
CA LYS A 208 -15.87 7.16 13.52
C LYS A 208 -15.38 8.62 13.55
N LYS A 209 -14.46 8.97 14.45
CA LYS A 209 -13.80 10.28 14.51
C LYS A 209 -12.69 10.43 13.47
N PHE A 210 -12.16 9.32 12.96
CA PHE A 210 -10.98 9.28 12.10
C PHE A 210 -11.28 8.76 10.70
N LEU A 211 -12.36 9.26 10.09
CA LEU A 211 -12.75 8.84 8.75
C LEU A 211 -11.85 9.46 7.67
N PRO A 212 -11.72 8.82 6.49
CA PRO A 212 -11.02 9.44 5.37
C PRO A 212 -11.62 10.79 5.02
N PHE A 213 -10.76 11.72 4.61
CA PHE A 213 -11.22 12.96 4.01
C PHE A 213 -12.11 12.65 2.82
N ASN A 214 -13.16 13.44 2.66
CA ASN A 214 -14.14 13.22 1.61
C ASN A 214 -14.61 14.53 0.99
N ILE A 215 -15.22 14.39 -0.17
CA ILE A 215 -15.94 15.48 -0.83
C ILE A 215 -17.22 15.77 -0.04
N LYS A 216 -17.39 17.00 0.45
CA LYS A 216 -18.64 17.44 1.09
C LYS A 216 -19.59 18.14 0.12
N SER A 217 -19.05 18.74 -0.94
CA SER A 217 -19.85 19.41 -1.98
C SER A 217 -20.57 18.40 -2.86
N PRO A 218 -21.76 18.71 -3.43
CA PRO A 218 -22.43 17.83 -4.38
C PRO A 218 -21.56 17.44 -5.58
N LYS A 219 -20.71 18.37 -6.04
CA LYS A 219 -19.70 18.16 -7.09
C LYS A 219 -18.44 18.96 -6.78
N ALA A 220 -17.29 18.29 -6.79
CA ALA A 220 -15.97 18.88 -6.72
C ALA A 220 -15.27 18.69 -8.07
N TYR A 221 -15.17 19.77 -8.86
CA TYR A 221 -14.56 19.70 -10.19
C TYR A 221 -13.04 19.59 -10.08
N LEU A 222 -12.47 18.62 -10.79
CA LEU A 222 -11.02 18.54 -10.96
C LEU A 222 -10.54 19.75 -11.76
N ARG A 223 -9.32 20.21 -11.51
CA ARG A 223 -8.73 21.36 -12.20
C ARG A 223 -7.48 20.95 -12.99
N SER A 224 -7.22 21.68 -14.08
CA SER A 224 -5.95 21.61 -14.81
C SER A 224 -4.82 22.25 -14.00
N SER A 225 -3.57 22.05 -14.44
CA SER A 225 -2.40 22.77 -13.91
C SER A 225 -2.54 24.30 -14.01
N SER A 226 -3.29 24.81 -14.98
CA SER A 226 -3.64 26.23 -15.13
C SER A 226 -4.83 26.68 -14.28
N GLY A 227 -5.34 25.83 -13.38
CA GLY A 227 -6.44 26.12 -12.46
C GLY A 227 -7.85 26.09 -13.07
N LYS A 228 -7.98 25.76 -14.37
CA LYS A 228 -9.28 25.69 -15.07
C LYS A 228 -10.04 24.43 -14.68
N LYS A 229 -11.36 24.55 -14.46
CA LYS A 229 -12.24 23.41 -14.18
C LYS A 229 -12.27 22.45 -15.38
N LEU A 230 -12.07 21.18 -15.11
CA LEU A 230 -12.23 20.08 -16.07
C LEU A 230 -13.69 19.61 -16.09
N LYS A 231 -14.04 18.82 -17.11
CA LYS A 231 -15.37 18.16 -17.16
C LYS A 231 -15.50 17.05 -16.11
N SER A 232 -14.38 16.50 -15.66
CA SER A 232 -14.32 15.48 -14.63
C SER A 232 -14.52 16.09 -13.24
N TYR A 233 -15.27 15.41 -12.39
CA TYR A 233 -15.56 15.82 -11.03
C TYR A 233 -15.69 14.60 -10.12
N LEU A 234 -15.45 14.82 -8.83
CA LEU A 234 -15.82 13.91 -7.76
C LEU A 234 -17.16 14.35 -7.17
N ILE A 235 -17.87 13.43 -6.53
CA ILE A 235 -19.18 13.67 -5.93
C ILE A 235 -19.12 13.57 -4.41
N GLN A 236 -20.14 14.11 -3.75
CA GLN A 236 -20.27 14.06 -2.31
C GLN A 236 -20.08 12.62 -1.77
N GLY A 237 -19.23 12.47 -0.76
CA GLY A 237 -18.90 11.19 -0.12
C GLY A 237 -17.72 10.45 -0.75
N ASP A 238 -17.23 10.86 -1.93
CA ASP A 238 -15.99 10.31 -2.49
C ASP A 238 -14.83 10.55 -1.52
N LYS A 239 -14.11 9.48 -1.18
CA LYS A 239 -12.99 9.48 -0.23
C LYS A 239 -11.68 9.77 -0.95
N VAL A 240 -10.83 10.55 -0.32
CA VAL A 240 -9.58 11.01 -0.92
C VAL A 240 -8.44 10.99 0.08
N THR A 241 -7.23 10.77 -0.42
CA THR A 241 -5.99 11.09 0.30
C THR A 241 -5.63 12.54 -0.04
N LEU A 242 -5.34 13.35 0.99
CA LEU A 242 -4.79 14.69 0.80
C LEU A 242 -3.30 14.58 0.45
N LEU A 243 -2.87 15.19 -0.65
CA LEU A 243 -1.47 15.20 -1.09
C LEU A 243 -0.77 16.50 -0.68
N THR A 244 -1.38 17.66 -0.95
CA THR A 244 -0.87 18.97 -0.51
C THR A 244 -1.98 20.00 -0.47
N ILE A 245 -1.79 21.05 0.33
CA ILE A 245 -2.63 22.26 0.38
C ILE A 245 -1.80 23.43 -0.16
N ASP A 246 -2.32 24.12 -1.17
CA ASP A 246 -1.77 25.36 -1.71
C ASP A 246 -2.89 26.42 -1.75
N ASN A 247 -2.91 27.28 -0.74
CA ASN A 247 -3.98 28.26 -0.51
C ASN A 247 -5.37 27.58 -0.51
N ASP A 248 -6.26 27.97 -1.41
CA ASP A 248 -7.61 27.40 -1.55
C ASP A 248 -7.66 26.14 -2.44
N ILE A 249 -6.52 25.64 -2.93
CA ILE A 249 -6.42 24.49 -3.83
C ILE A 249 -5.79 23.31 -3.10
N CYS A 250 -6.48 22.18 -3.15
CA CYS A 250 -6.03 20.94 -2.54
C CYS A 250 -5.70 19.93 -3.62
N SER A 251 -4.47 19.43 -3.61
CA SER A 251 -4.08 18.26 -4.39
C SER A 251 -4.52 17.01 -3.64
N ILE A 252 -5.17 16.10 -4.35
CA ILE A 252 -5.77 14.90 -3.79
C ILE A 252 -5.44 13.68 -4.64
N ARG A 253 -5.52 12.51 -4.02
CA ARG A 253 -5.57 11.22 -4.70
C ARG A 253 -6.89 10.54 -4.39
N TYR A 254 -7.62 10.20 -5.44
CA TYR A 254 -8.86 9.42 -5.38
C TYR A 254 -8.57 7.98 -5.82
N ILE A 255 -9.21 6.99 -5.18
CA ILE A 255 -9.19 5.59 -5.61
C ILE A 255 -10.62 5.19 -5.98
N ASN A 256 -10.84 4.74 -7.21
CA ASN A 256 -12.17 4.33 -7.64
C ASN A 256 -12.52 2.91 -7.16
N ALA A 257 -13.76 2.49 -7.37
CA ALA A 257 -14.26 1.16 -6.97
C ALA A 257 -13.63 -0.03 -7.74
N LYS A 258 -12.68 0.21 -8.66
CA LYS A 258 -11.84 -0.80 -9.33
C LYS A 258 -10.39 -0.74 -8.83
N ASN A 259 -10.17 -0.13 -7.66
CA ASN A 259 -8.87 0.11 -7.07
C ASN A 259 -7.88 0.84 -8.02
N LYS A 260 -8.38 1.75 -8.87
CA LYS A 260 -7.52 2.59 -9.72
C LYS A 260 -7.41 3.98 -9.13
N SER A 261 -6.17 4.43 -8.93
CA SER A 261 -5.86 5.75 -8.39
C SER A 261 -5.85 6.82 -9.47
N LEU A 262 -6.32 8.02 -9.13
CA LEU A 262 -6.24 9.23 -9.93
C LEU A 262 -5.84 10.39 -9.03
N ASP A 263 -4.79 11.11 -9.43
CA ASP A 263 -4.37 12.34 -8.78
C ASP A 263 -5.01 13.54 -9.47
N GLY A 264 -5.35 14.56 -8.70
CA GLY A 264 -5.95 15.77 -9.24
C GLY A 264 -6.04 16.88 -8.21
N THR A 265 -6.54 18.04 -8.63
CA THR A 265 -6.68 19.22 -7.77
C THR A 265 -8.14 19.65 -7.69
N VAL A 266 -8.59 20.00 -6.50
CA VAL A 266 -9.95 20.49 -6.21
C VAL A 266 -9.88 21.76 -5.34
N SER A 267 -11.01 22.44 -5.15
CA SER A 267 -11.09 23.47 -4.12
C SER A 267 -10.98 22.82 -2.74
N CYS A 268 -10.12 23.31 -1.85
CA CYS A 268 -10.07 22.84 -0.47
C CYS A 268 -11.43 23.03 0.24
N GLY A 269 -12.18 24.07 -0.15
CA GLY A 269 -13.54 24.31 0.33
C GLY A 269 -14.54 23.22 -0.05
N ASP A 270 -14.23 22.33 -1.02
CA ASP A 270 -15.07 21.18 -1.38
C ASP A 270 -14.77 19.94 -0.52
N LEU A 271 -13.72 19.99 0.30
CA LEU A 271 -13.27 18.91 1.15
C LEU A 271 -13.73 19.08 2.59
N ASN A 272 -13.81 17.94 3.25
CA ASN A 272 -14.02 17.85 4.68
C ASN A 272 -12.70 17.49 5.40
N LEU A 273 -11.86 18.50 5.63
CA LEU A 273 -10.52 18.34 6.23
C LEU A 273 -10.50 18.49 7.76
N TYR A 274 -11.50 19.16 8.33
CA TYR A 274 -11.45 19.65 9.72
C TYR A 274 -12.48 19.03 10.67
N ASN A 275 -13.21 18.01 10.20
CA ASN A 275 -14.18 17.29 11.04
C ASN A 275 -13.54 16.75 12.32
#